data_AF-A0A699WZK3-F1
#
_entry.id   AF-A0A699WZK3-F1
#
_cell.length_a   1.000
_cell.length_b   1.000
_cell.length_c   1.000
_cell.angle_alpha   90.00
_cell.angle_beta   90.00
_cell.angle_gamma   90.00
#
_symmetry.space_group_name_H-M   'P 1'
#
loop_
_entity.id
_entity.type
_entity.pdbx_description
1 polymer ?
#
loop_
_entity_poly.entity_id
_entity_poly.type
_entity_poly.pdbx_seq_one_letter_code
_entity_poly.pdbx_strand_id
1 'polypeptide(L)' 'MDELLAFGPMRDVTITGYGQSELDDYARTAAKEQNRYVIPYQHPETGSFYRSDHFSFAKVGIP' A
#
# COMPACT_ATOMS: atom_id res chain seq x y z
N MET A 1 -17.12 23.12 3.99
CA MET A 1 -16.08 22.17 4.41
C MET A 1 -15.45 22.82 5.63
N ASP A 2 -15.77 22.31 6.82
CA ASP A 2 -15.66 23.09 8.07
C ASP A 2 -14.74 22.41 9.09
N GLU A 3 -13.56 21.99 8.62
CA GLU A 3 -12.35 21.74 9.42
C GLU A 3 -11.27 21.21 8.48
N LEU A 4 -10.33 22.06 8.11
CA LEU A 4 -9.07 21.58 7.57
C LEU A 4 -8.21 21.20 8.77
N LEU A 5 -8.19 19.90 9.07
CA LEU A 5 -7.34 19.36 10.12
C LEU A 5 -5.89 19.74 9.81
N ALA A 6 -5.25 20.47 10.73
CA ALA A 6 -3.86 20.92 10.61
C ALA A 6 -2.87 19.78 10.85
N PHE A 7 -3.07 18.64 10.17
CA PHE A 7 -2.06 17.62 10.07
C PHE A 7 -0.97 18.19 9.17
N GLY A 8 0.24 18.34 9.72
CA GLY A 8 1.40 18.69 8.91
C GLY A 8 1.61 17.73 7.74
N PRO A 9 2.65 17.94 6.92
CA PRO A 9 2.91 17.08 5.77
C PRO A 9 3.04 15.61 6.19
N MET A 10 2.23 14.74 5.58
CA MET A 10 2.31 13.30 5.81
C MET A 10 3.61 12.73 5.27
N ARG A 11 4.19 11.79 6.01
CA ARG A 11 5.48 11.17 5.65
C ARG A 11 5.34 9.70 5.27
N ASP A 12 4.24 9.06 5.63
CA ASP A 12 3.94 7.68 5.29
C ASP A 12 3.33 7.58 3.88
N VAL A 13 3.62 6.47 3.21
CA VAL A 13 3.03 6.02 1.95
C VAL A 13 2.56 4.60 2.17
N THR A 14 1.26 4.37 2.14
CA THR A 14 0.70 3.04 2.35
C THR A 14 0.60 2.28 1.03
N ILE A 15 1.09 1.03 0.99
CA ILE A 15 0.94 0.13 -0.16
C ILE A 15 0.02 -1.03 0.19
N THR A 16 -1.03 -1.20 -0.61
CA THR A 16 -1.90 -2.38 -0.60
C THR A 16 -1.25 -3.50 -1.42
N GLY A 17 -1.13 -4.69 -0.84
CA GLY A 17 -0.42 -5.81 -1.47
C GLY A 17 1.09 -5.70 -1.39
N TYR A 18 1.61 -5.04 -0.36
CA TYR A 18 3.04 -4.96 -0.11
C TYR A 18 3.69 -6.36 -0.09
N GLY A 19 4.74 -6.54 -0.88
CA GLY A 19 5.45 -7.79 -1.11
C GLY A 19 4.97 -8.60 -2.33
N GLN A 20 3.92 -8.15 -3.03
CA GLN A 20 3.34 -8.85 -4.17
C GLN A 20 3.86 -8.37 -5.53
N SER A 21 4.67 -7.31 -5.56
CA SER A 21 5.18 -6.73 -6.79
C SER A 21 6.54 -6.06 -6.60
N GLU A 22 7.39 -6.11 -7.63
CA GLU A 22 8.62 -5.30 -7.69
C GLU A 22 8.34 -3.80 -7.63
N LEU A 23 7.08 -3.37 -7.86
CA LEU A 23 6.64 -1.98 -7.74
C LEU A 23 6.92 -1.39 -6.34
N ASP A 24 7.00 -2.22 -5.30
CA ASP A 24 7.30 -1.80 -3.94
C ASP A 24 8.66 -1.09 -3.84
N ASP A 25 9.66 -1.56 -4.58
CA ASP A 25 11.00 -0.97 -4.58
C ASP A 25 11.05 0.35 -5.35
N TYR A 26 10.31 0.45 -6.45
CA TYR A 26 10.13 1.72 -7.17
C TYR A 26 9.41 2.75 -6.29
N ALA A 27 8.33 2.34 -5.62
CA ALA A 27 7.59 3.18 -4.70
C ALA A 27 8.44 3.63 -3.51
N ARG A 28 9.25 2.74 -2.94
CA ARG A 28 10.20 3.05 -1.87
C ARG A 28 11.24 4.07 -2.32
N THR A 29 11.76 3.93 -3.54
CA THR A 29 12.76 4.85 -4.10
C THR A 29 12.17 6.24 -4.29
N ALA A 30 11.00 6.34 -4.94
CA ALA A 30 10.30 7.60 -5.14
C ALA A 30 9.86 8.27 -3.81
N ALA A 31 9.45 7.47 -2.81
CA ALA A 31 9.10 7.99 -1.49
C ALA A 31 10.32 8.62 -0.79
N LYS A 32 11.50 7.99 -0.89
CA LYS A 32 12.74 8.52 -0.30
C LYS A 32 13.14 9.86 -0.90
N GLU A 33 12.99 10.05 -2.21
CA GLU A 33 13.24 11.33 -2.88
C GLU A 33 12.39 12.47 -2.31
N GLN A 34 11.20 12.15 -1.81
CA GLN A 34 10.28 13.09 -1.16
C GLN A 34 10.44 13.16 0.37
N ASN A 35 11.47 12.52 0.94
CA ASN A 35 11.68 12.42 2.39
C ASN A 35 10.52 11.71 3.14
N ARG A 36 9.86 10.77 2.44
CA ARG A 36 8.75 9.92 2.88
C ARG A 36 9.21 8.46 3.03
N TYR A 37 8.38 7.63 3.65
CA TYR A 37 8.64 6.21 3.86
C TYR A 37 7.41 5.35 3.56
N VAL A 38 7.65 4.15 3.04
CA VAL A 38 6.58 3.20 2.71
C VAL A 38 6.24 2.35 3.92
N ILE A 39 4.95 2.15 4.15
CA ILE A 39 4.40 1.19 5.11
C ILE A 39 3.43 0.23 4.41
N PRO A 40 3.34 -1.03 4.85
CA PRO A 40 2.29 -1.93 4.35
C PRO A 40 0.92 -1.43 4.81
N TYR A 41 -0.12 -1.77 4.04
CA TYR A 41 -1.50 -1.57 4.46
C TYR A 41 -1.78 -2.24 5.82
N GLN A 42 -2.41 -1.51 6.74
CA GLN A 42 -2.56 -1.92 8.14
C GLN A 42 -3.68 -2.94 8.36
N HIS A 43 -4.54 -3.16 7.36
CA HIS A 43 -5.68 -4.09 7.43
C HIS A 43 -5.62 -5.17 6.33
N PRO A 44 -4.53 -5.95 6.20
CA PRO A 44 -4.42 -6.95 5.14
C PRO A 44 -5.55 -8.01 5.16
N GLU A 45 -6.19 -8.22 6.32
CA GLU A 45 -7.31 -9.12 6.52
C GLU A 45 -8.56 -8.78 5.69
N THR A 46 -8.69 -7.53 5.23
CA THR A 46 -9.81 -7.12 4.36
C THR A 46 -9.70 -7.71 2.95
N GLY A 47 -8.54 -8.27 2.61
CA GLY A 47 -8.30 -8.85 1.29
C GLY A 47 -8.29 -7.83 0.15
N SER A 48 -8.17 -6.52 0.45
CA SER A 48 -8.32 -5.44 -0.54
C SER A 48 -7.34 -5.46 -1.70
N PHE A 49 -6.27 -6.25 -1.63
CA PHE A 49 -5.37 -6.46 -2.76
C PHE A 49 -5.98 -7.36 -3.85
N TYR A 50 -6.72 -8.39 -3.45
CA TYR A 50 -7.31 -9.34 -4.38
C TYR A 50 -8.72 -8.93 -4.76
N ARG A 51 -9.07 -9.15 -6.02
CA ARG A 51 -10.46 -9.13 -6.46
C ARG A 51 -11.14 -10.44 -6.07
N SER A 52 -12.47 -10.40 -5.89
CA SER A 52 -13.25 -11.58 -5.50
C SER A 52 -13.07 -12.76 -6.45
N ASP A 53 -12.89 -12.51 -7.74
CA ASP A 53 -12.63 -13.51 -8.77
C ASP A 53 -11.19 -14.07 -8.76
N HIS A 54 -10.25 -13.41 -8.06
CA HIS A 54 -8.84 -13.79 -8.02
C HIS A 54 -8.46 -14.67 -6.80
N PHE A 55 -9.31 -14.79 -5.78
CA PHE A 55 -8.98 -15.52 -4.55
C PHE A 55 -8.58 -16.99 -4.76
N SER A 56 -9.18 -17.67 -5.73
CA SER A 56 -8.83 -19.07 -6.04
C SER A 56 -7.40 -19.20 -6.57
N PHE A 57 -6.90 -18.21 -7.30
CA PHE A 57 -5.53 -18.15 -7.80
C PHE A 57 -4.54 -17.83 -6.68
N ALA A 58 -4.89 -16.88 -5.81
CA ALA A 58 -4.08 -16.56 -4.62
C ALA A 58 -3.87 -17.77 -3.70
N LYS A 59 -4.90 -18.61 -3.51
CA LYS A 59 -4.81 -19.85 -2.70
C LYS A 59 -3.79 -20.86 -3.23
N VAL A 60 -3.53 -20.86 -4.53
CA VAL A 60 -2.54 -21.75 -5.16
C VAL A 60 -1.20 -21.06 -5.42
N GLY A 61 -1.00 -19.85 -4.87
CA GLY A 61 0.25 -19.10 -4.94
C GLY A 61 0.43 -18.27 -6.21
N ILE A 62 -0.65 -18.03 -6.97
CA ILE A 62 -0.62 -17.12 -8.11
C ILE A 62 -1.01 -15.71 -7.60
N PRO A 63 -0.09 -14.74 -7.62
CA PRO A 63 -0.33 -13.38 -7.12
C PRO A 63 -1.35 -12.61 -7.96
#